data_AF-A0A7Y2N453-F1
#
_entry.id   AF-A0A7Y2N453-F1
#
_cell.length_a   1.000
_cell.length_b   1.000
_cell.length_c   1.000
_cell.angle_alpha   90.00
_cell.angle_beta   90.00
_cell.angle_gamma   90.00
#
_symmetry.space_group_name_H-M   'P 1'
#
loop_
_entity.id
_entity.type
_entity.pdbx_description
1 polymer ?
#
loop_
_entity_poly.entity_id
_entity_poly.type
_entity_poly.pdbx_seq_one_letter_code
_entity_poly.pdbx_strand_id
1 'polypeptide(L)' 'QLSSSPPTFVIISNSGKGVHFSYERYLVNRFREGLELDRVPLRLIFKKKKDRRSRNK' A
#
# COMPACT_ATOMS: atom_id res chain seq x y z
N GLN A 1 13.49 -12.39 1.23
CA GLN A 1 13.94 -11.31 0.33
C GLN A 1 12.74 -10.80 -0.46
N LEU A 2 12.22 -9.61 -0.13
CA LEU A 2 11.21 -8.91 -0.95
C LEU A 2 12.01 -8.06 -1.93
N SER A 3 11.85 -8.31 -3.23
CA SER A 3 12.65 -7.67 -4.28
C SER A 3 12.61 -6.15 -4.15
N SER A 4 13.77 -5.49 -4.13
CA SER A 4 13.96 -4.05 -3.87
C SER A 4 13.54 -3.15 -5.04
N SER A 5 12.98 -3.73 -6.11
CA SER A 5 12.57 -2.98 -7.30
C SER A 5 11.37 -3.66 -7.96
N PRO A 6 10.24 -2.96 -8.12
CA PRO A 6 9.92 -1.60 -7.64
C PRO A 6 9.61 -1.51 -6.12
N PRO A 7 9.87 -0.37 -5.45
CA PRO A 7 9.52 -0.14 -4.05
C PRO A 7 8.02 -0.37 -3.82
N THR A 8 7.71 -1.34 -2.96
CA THR A 8 6.34 -1.78 -2.70
C THR A 8 5.96 -1.46 -1.27
N PHE A 9 4.97 -0.59 -1.11
CA PHE A 9 4.41 -0.18 0.18
C PHE A 9 3.11 -0.93 0.45
N VAL A 10 2.99 -1.50 1.64
CA VAL A 10 1.77 -2.22 2.06
C VAL A 10 1.04 -1.36 3.10
N ILE A 11 -0.15 -0.90 2.74
CA ILE A 11 -1.03 -0.15 3.64
C ILE A 11 -2.04 -1.11 4.23
N ILE A 12 -2.01 -1.25 5.56
CA ILE A 12 -2.98 -2.07 6.29
C ILE A 12 -4.13 -1.17 6.72
N SER A 13 -5.29 -1.37 6.13
CA SER A 13 -6.52 -0.63 6.46
C SER A 13 -7.62 -1.56 6.95
N ASN A 14 -8.60 -1.02 7.68
CA ASN A 14 -9.79 -1.76 8.09
C ASN A 14 -10.65 -2.18 6.86
N SER A 15 -10.69 -1.32 5.83
CA SER A 15 -11.40 -1.59 4.58
C SER A 15 -10.45 -1.49 3.38
N GLY A 16 -9.69 -2.57 3.13
CA GLY A 16 -8.78 -2.63 1.99
C GLY A 16 -9.46 -2.55 0.62
N LYS A 17 -10.76 -2.88 0.53
CA LYS A 17 -11.56 -2.82 -0.71
C LYS A 17 -12.34 -1.51 -0.89
N GLY A 18 -12.37 -0.65 0.13
CA GLY A 18 -13.13 0.61 0.11
C GLY A 18 -12.35 1.82 -0.42
N VAL A 19 -11.09 1.62 -0.82
CA VAL A 19 -10.28 2.71 -1.35
C VAL A 19 -10.58 2.89 -2.82
N HIS A 20 -11.08 4.07 -3.18
CA HIS A 20 -11.29 4.43 -4.58
C HIS A 20 -9.93 4.68 -5.27
N PHE A 21 -9.85 4.39 -6.57
CA PHE A 21 -8.61 4.50 -7.35
C PHE A 21 -8.01 5.92 -7.30
N SER A 22 -8.84 6.96 -7.14
CA SER A 22 -8.37 8.35 -7.07
C SER A 22 -7.58 8.60 -5.79
N TYR A 23 -8.01 8.03 -4.67
CA TYR A 23 -7.29 8.13 -3.39
C TYR A 23 -6.02 7.29 -3.40
N GLU A 24 -6.04 6.13 -4.06
CA GLU A 24 -4.83 5.35 -4.31
C GLU A 24 -3.78 6.14 -5.11
N ARG A 25 -4.17 6.78 -6.23
CA ARG A 25 -3.25 7.63 -7.01
C ARG A 25 -2.74 8.82 -6.20
N TYR A 26 -3.61 9.46 -5.42
CA TYR A 26 -3.21 10.55 -4.54
C TYR A 26 -2.12 10.10 -3.56
N LEU A 27 -2.31 8.96 -2.88
CA LEU A 27 -1.32 8.43 -1.96
C LEU A 27 -0.01 8.09 -2.67
N VAL A 28 -0.06 7.44 -3.84
CA VAL A 28 1.15 7.14 -4.62
C VAL A 28 1.94 8.42 -4.92
N ASN A 29 1.29 9.48 -5.40
CA ASN A 29 1.96 10.76 -5.67
C ASN A 29 2.54 11.38 -4.39
N ARG A 30 1.81 11.29 -3.28
CA ARG A 30 2.22 11.89 -2.01
C ARG A 30 3.40 11.16 -1.36
N PHE A 31 3.46 9.84 -1.48
CA PHE A 31 4.63 9.04 -1.12
C PHE A 31 5.80 9.31 -2.06
N ARG A 32 5.55 9.51 -3.36
CA ARG A 32 6.58 9.86 -4.33
C ARG A 32 7.29 11.16 -3.97
N GLU A 33 6.51 12.18 -3.63
CA GLU A 33 7.01 13.50 -3.21
C GLU A 33 7.67 13.45 -1.84
N GLY A 34 7.12 12.69 -0.89
CA GLY A 34 7.63 12.64 0.49
C GLY A 34 8.88 11.77 0.68
N LEU A 35 9.12 10.81 -0.21
CA LEU A 35 10.27 9.88 -0.15
C LEU A 35 11.31 10.16 -1.24
N GLU A 36 11.14 11.23 -2.02
CA GLU A 36 12.04 11.61 -3.13
C GLU A 36 12.21 10.47 -4.17
N LEU A 37 11.14 9.70 -4.41
CA LEU A 37 11.12 8.56 -5.35
C LEU A 37 10.53 8.96 -6.72
N ASP A 38 10.92 10.12 -7.22
CA ASP A 38 10.39 10.77 -8.42
C ASP A 38 10.58 9.95 -9.70
N ARG A 39 11.71 9.23 -9.83
CA ARG A 39 12.10 8.47 -11.04
C ARG A 39 11.78 6.98 -11.00
N VAL A 40 11.16 6.48 -9.93
CA VAL A 40 10.95 5.04 -9.73
C VAL A 40 9.45 4.72 -9.70
N PRO A 41 8.99 3.67 -10.39
CA PRO A 41 7.60 3.23 -10.26
C PRO A 41 7.31 2.75 -8.83
N LEU A 42 6.28 3.30 -8.21
CA LEU A 42 5.83 2.94 -6.85
C LEU A 42 4.67 1.95 -6.89
N ARG A 43 4.73 0.91 -6.06
CA ARG A 43 3.60 -0.02 -5.87
C ARG A 43 2.98 0.18 -4.51
N LEU A 44 1.68 0.46 -4.47
CA LEU A 44 0.90 0.53 -3.24
C LEU A 44 -0.02 -0.69 -3.18
N ILE A 45 -0.02 -1.42 -2.06
CA ILE A 45 -0.89 -2.58 -1.85
C ILE A 45 -1.74 -2.34 -0.62
N PHE A 46 -3.05 -2.25 -0.81
CA PHE A 46 -4.00 -2.20 0.30
C PHE A 46 -4.31 -3.60 0.80
N LYS A 47 -3.91 -3.90 2.04
CA LYS A 47 -4.31 -5.12 2.72
C LYS A 47 -5.37 -4.81 3.76
N LYS A 48 -6.44 -5.62 3.76
CA LYS A 48 -7.38 -5.63 4.89
C LYS A 48 -6.64 -6.14 6.11
N LYS A 49 -6.77 -5.46 7.24
CA LYS A 49 -6.28 -5.95 8.53
C LYS A 49 -6.86 -7.35 8.75
N LYS A 50 -5.99 -8.37 8.86
CA LYS A 50 -6.40 -9.72 9.25
C LYS A 50 -7.02 -9.61 10.63
N ASP A 51 -8.29 -9.97 10.75
CA ASP A 51 -8.96 -10.04 12.04
C ASP A 51 -8.21 -11.07 12.90
N ARG A 52 -7.75 -10.66 14.08
CA ARG A 52 -6.99 -11.54 14.99
C ARG A 52 -7.83 -12.73 15.46
N ARG A 53 -9.16 -12.72 15.24
CA ARG A 53 -10.09 -13.79 15.64
C ARG A 53 -10.02 -15.07 14.80
N SER A 54 -9.39 -15.05 13.61
CA SER A 54 -9.36 -16.22 12.71
C SER A 54 -8.13 -17.13 12.87
N ARG A 55 -7.35 -17.01 13.95
CA ARG A 55 -6.13 -17.84 14.16
C ARG A 55 -6.33 -19.05 15.07
N ASN A 56 -7.54 -19.26 15.59
CA ASN A 56 -7.94 -20.48 16.29
C ASN A 56 -9.18 -21.06 15.60
N LYS A 57 -8.98 -21.88 14.57
CA LYS A 57 -9.91 -22.95 14.21
C LYS A 57 -9.12 -24.09 13.60
#